data_AF-A0A0R0BQX0-F1
#
_entry.id   AF-A0A0R0BQX0-F1
#
_cell.length_a   1.000
_cell.length_b   1.000
_cell.length_c   1.000
_cell.angle_alpha   90.00
_cell.angle_beta   90.00
_cell.angle_gamma   90.00
#
_symmetry.space_group_name_H-M   'P 1'
#
loop_
_entity.id
_entity.type
_entity.pdbx_description
1 polymer ?
#
loop_
_entity_poly.entity_id
_entity_poly.type
_entity_poly.pdbx_seq_one_letter_code
_entity_poly.pdbx_strand_id
1 'polypeptide(L)'
;MSNDFHTLYRRNRLRAVLLFMALGCLVGFIADVVDRHALTGGIAATVTRASKYTTQANQWFASGDGQLDVRITPDSGTAFVYPLVLSPRDIEHLLADGSIRIKYMADRPARHWPDGEPLPPMDWYLLVLAGLLGGVFVLSLRAR
;
A
#
# COMPACT_ATOMS: atom_id res chain seq x y z
N MET A 1 10.95 43.98 23.22
CA MET A 1 11.36 42.59 23.56
C MET A 1 10.39 41.50 23.09
N SER A 2 9.09 41.76 22.81
CA SER A 2 8.15 40.70 22.39
C SER A 2 8.15 40.37 20.87
N ASN A 3 8.53 41.31 19.99
CA ASN A 3 8.50 41.09 18.53
C ASN A 3 9.54 40.08 18.02
N ASP A 4 10.71 40.00 18.66
CA ASP A 4 11.77 39.04 18.29
C ASP A 4 11.41 37.60 18.68
N PHE A 5 10.69 37.41 19.79
CA PHE A 5 10.29 36.09 20.24
C PHE A 5 9.25 35.46 19.30
N HIS A 6 8.24 36.24 18.88
CA HIS A 6 7.21 35.76 17.96
C HIS A 6 7.76 35.41 16.57
N THR A 7 8.73 36.17 16.06
CA THR A 7 9.37 35.88 14.77
C THR A 7 10.26 34.65 14.83
N LEU A 8 11.07 34.49 15.89
CA LEU A 8 11.86 33.27 16.14
C LEU A 8 10.97 32.02 16.30
N TYR A 9 9.89 32.13 17.07
CA TYR A 9 8.94 31.04 17.29
C TYR A 9 8.26 30.62 15.98
N ARG A 10 7.79 31.58 15.17
CA ARG A 10 7.16 31.30 13.88
C ARG A 10 8.13 30.63 12.90
N ARG A 11 9.40 31.08 12.87
CA ARG A 11 10.46 30.49 12.02
C ARG A 11 10.78 29.05 12.43
N ASN A 12 10.92 28.79 13.73
CA ASN A 12 11.21 27.45 14.23
C ASN A 12 10.02 26.49 14.03
N ARG A 13 8.78 26.98 14.15
CA ARG A 13 7.58 26.19 13.84
C ARG A 13 7.51 25.80 12.37
N LEU A 14 7.79 26.74 11.45
CA LEU A 14 7.88 26.45 10.01
C LEU A 14 8.94 25.40 9.69
N ARG A 15 10.13 25.52 10.30
CA ARG A 15 11.21 24.52 10.17
C ARG A 15 10.78 23.13 10.64
N ALA A 16 10.10 23.05 11.79
CA ALA A 16 9.58 21.79 12.30
C ALA A 16 8.56 21.17 11.34
N VAL A 17 7.60 21.96 10.83
CA VAL A 17 6.59 21.48 9.85
C VAL A 17 7.25 20.96 8.58
N LEU A 18 8.23 21.68 8.02
CA LEU A 18 8.96 21.25 6.83
C LEU A 18 9.71 19.94 7.06
N LEU A 19 10.35 19.79 8.22
CA LEU A 19 11.05 18.56 8.59
C LEU A 19 10.08 17.38 8.73
N PHE A 20 8.95 17.58 9.41
CA PHE A 20 7.95 16.52 9.58
C PHE A 20 7.32 16.10 8.24
N MET A 21 7.02 17.06 7.36
CA MET A 21 6.50 16.74 6.02
C MET A 21 7.54 15.99 5.19
N ALA A 22 8.81 16.42 5.18
CA ALA A 22 9.87 15.73 4.46
C ALA A 22 10.08 14.29 4.95
N LEU A 23 10.08 14.09 6.27
CA LEU A 23 10.17 12.76 6.88
C LEU A 23 8.96 11.90 6.56
N GLY A 24 7.75 12.47 6.59
CA GLY A 24 6.52 11.77 6.22
C GLY A 24 6.56 11.24 4.79
N CYS A 25 7.00 12.08 3.84
CA CYS A 25 7.16 11.66 2.44
C CYS A 25 8.23 10.57 2.30
N LEU A 26 9.36 10.68 3.00
CA LEU A 26 10.42 9.68 2.95
C LEU A 26 9.96 8.32 3.51
N VAL A 27 9.25 8.32 4.63
CA VAL A 27 8.70 7.09 5.23
C VAL A 27 7.69 6.43 4.28
N GLY A 28 6.82 7.22 3.63
CA GLY A 28 5.89 6.72 2.62
C GLY A 28 6.59 6.02 1.46
N PHE A 29 7.66 6.64 0.92
CA PHE A 29 8.46 6.03 -0.14
C PHE A 29 9.15 4.73 0.32
N ILE A 30 9.71 4.69 1.54
CA ILE A 30 10.33 3.48 2.07
C ILE A 30 9.30 2.35 2.22
N ALA A 31 8.07 2.66 2.67
CA ALA A 31 7.00 1.68 2.78
C ALA A 31 6.62 1.09 1.41
N ASP A 32 6.52 1.93 0.37
CA ASP A 32 6.27 1.47 -1.01
C ASP A 32 7.39 0.53 -1.52
N VAL A 33 8.66 0.89 -1.29
CA VAL A 33 9.82 0.05 -1.66
C VAL A 33 9.79 -1.30 -0.94
N VAL A 34 9.51 -1.31 0.36
CA VAL A 34 9.43 -2.54 1.16
C VAL A 34 8.29 -3.43 0.66
N ASP A 35 7.13 -2.84 0.39
CA ASP A 35 5.96 -3.57 -0.12
C ASP A 35 6.25 -4.17 -1.50
N ARG A 36 6.88 -3.39 -2.39
CA ARG A 36 7.31 -3.88 -3.70
C ARG A 36 8.32 -5.03 -3.59
N HIS A 37 9.30 -4.91 -2.70
CA HIS A 37 10.30 -5.95 -2.51
C HIS A 37 9.67 -7.25 -1.97
N ALA A 38 8.77 -7.13 -0.99
CA ALA A 38 8.01 -8.25 -0.46
C ALA A 38 7.16 -8.93 -1.55
N LEU A 39 6.50 -8.17 -2.43
CA LEU A 39 5.73 -8.72 -3.54
C LEU A 39 6.61 -9.35 -4.63
N THR A 40 7.81 -8.82 -4.90
CA THR A 40 8.76 -9.49 -5.81
C THR A 40 9.24 -10.84 -5.28
N GLY A 41 9.31 -11.02 -3.95
CA GLY A 41 9.64 -12.29 -3.29
C GLY A 41 8.43 -13.12 -2.85
N GLY A 42 7.21 -12.69 -3.14
CA GLY A 42 5.98 -13.34 -2.69
C GLY A 42 5.77 -14.76 -3.23
N ILE A 43 4.88 -15.50 -2.59
CA ILE A 43 4.54 -16.87 -2.96
C ILE A 43 3.41 -16.86 -3.98
N ALA A 44 3.59 -17.58 -5.08
CA ALA A 44 2.53 -17.78 -6.06
C ALA A 44 1.47 -18.74 -5.52
N ALA A 45 0.20 -18.42 -5.76
CA ALA A 45 -0.93 -19.21 -5.31
C ALA A 45 -2.11 -19.13 -6.27
N THR A 46 -2.89 -20.22 -6.27
CA THR A 46 -4.20 -20.26 -6.89
C THR A 46 -5.26 -20.00 -5.85
N VAL A 47 -6.10 -19.01 -6.10
CA VAL A 47 -7.24 -18.63 -5.26
C VAL A 47 -8.50 -19.20 -5.88
N THR A 48 -9.31 -19.84 -5.05
CA THR A 48 -10.62 -20.38 -5.41
C THR A 48 -11.66 -19.96 -4.38
N ARG A 49 -12.95 -20.02 -4.74
CA ARG A 49 -14.02 -19.72 -3.78
C ARG A 49 -14.02 -20.73 -2.64
N ALA A 50 -14.11 -20.25 -1.39
CA ALA A 50 -14.15 -21.12 -0.22
C ALA A 50 -15.42 -21.99 -0.17
N SER A 51 -16.55 -21.46 -0.68
CA SER A 51 -17.75 -22.25 -0.95
C SER A 51 -18.61 -21.63 -2.06
N LYS A 52 -19.37 -22.46 -2.78
CA LYS A 52 -20.27 -22.06 -3.88
C LYS A 52 -21.56 -21.36 -3.38
N TYR A 53 -21.87 -21.44 -2.08
CA TYR A 53 -23.15 -21.03 -1.50
C TYR A 53 -23.04 -19.97 -0.39
N THR A 54 -21.87 -19.80 0.23
CA THR A 54 -21.62 -18.78 1.28
C THR A 54 -20.94 -17.52 0.78
N THR A 55 -20.46 -17.51 -0.46
CA THR A 55 -20.03 -16.28 -1.13
C THR A 55 -21.25 -15.57 -1.70
N GLN A 56 -22.18 -15.16 -0.83
CA GLN A 56 -23.06 -14.06 -1.21
C GLN A 56 -22.15 -12.87 -1.45
N ALA A 57 -22.22 -12.32 -2.65
CA ALA A 57 -21.72 -11.00 -2.93
C ALA A 57 -22.51 -10.00 -2.05
N ASN A 58 -22.14 -9.89 -0.77
CA ASN A 58 -22.67 -8.95 0.21
C ASN A 58 -22.73 -7.54 -0.40
N GLN A 59 -23.89 -6.91 -0.47
CA GLN A 59 -24.24 -5.69 -1.27
C GLN A 59 -23.21 -4.52 -1.29
N TRP A 60 -22.20 -4.53 -0.45
CA TRP A 60 -20.92 -3.79 -0.58
C TRP A 60 -20.20 -3.91 -1.94
N PHE A 61 -20.49 -4.90 -2.80
CA PHE A 61 -19.90 -4.98 -4.15
C PHE A 61 -20.22 -3.77 -5.03
N ALA A 62 -21.31 -3.05 -4.75
CA ALA A 62 -21.68 -1.86 -5.51
C ALA A 62 -20.80 -0.62 -5.20
N SER A 63 -19.97 -0.66 -4.14
CA SER A 63 -19.23 0.53 -3.66
C SER A 63 -17.71 0.54 -3.92
N GLY A 64 -17.14 -0.46 -4.61
CA GLY A 64 -15.79 -0.35 -5.19
C GLY A 64 -14.76 -1.40 -4.78
N ASP A 65 -14.86 -1.99 -3.59
CA ASP A 65 -13.98 -3.09 -3.14
C ASP A 65 -14.80 -4.12 -2.35
N GLY A 66 -14.76 -5.39 -2.77
CA GLY A 66 -15.48 -6.49 -2.14
C GLY A 66 -14.53 -7.38 -1.35
N GLN A 67 -14.84 -7.66 -0.08
CA GLN A 67 -14.12 -8.67 0.70
C GLN A 67 -14.77 -10.04 0.47
N LEU A 68 -13.98 -11.03 0.05
CA LEU A 68 -14.45 -12.38 -0.23
C LEU A 68 -13.64 -13.40 0.57
N ASP A 69 -14.33 -14.32 1.24
CA ASP A 69 -13.69 -15.51 1.82
C ASP A 69 -13.25 -16.45 0.69
N VAL A 70 -11.95 -16.59 0.55
CA VAL A 70 -11.35 -17.39 -0.52
C VAL A 70 -10.41 -18.44 0.05
N ARG A 71 -10.35 -19.58 -0.65
CA ARG A 71 -9.37 -20.62 -0.40
C ARG A 71 -8.14 -20.33 -1.25
N ILE A 72 -7.04 -20.07 -0.57
CA ILE A 72 -5.73 -19.84 -1.17
C ILE A 72 -4.98 -21.18 -1.15
N THR A 73 -4.53 -21.64 -2.31
CA THR A 73 -3.71 -22.84 -2.47
C THR A 73 -2.34 -22.41 -3.00
N PRO A 74 -1.32 -22.28 -2.13
CA PRO A 74 0.02 -21.92 -2.56
C PRO A 74 0.62 -23.01 -3.45
N ASP A 75 1.42 -22.61 -4.44
CA ASP A 75 2.14 -23.58 -5.30
C ASP A 75 3.09 -24.46 -4.46
N SER A 76 3.57 -23.92 -3.34
CA SER A 76 4.37 -24.62 -2.34
C SER A 76 3.68 -24.60 -0.97
N GLY A 77 2.73 -25.50 -0.71
CA GLY A 77 2.20 -25.66 0.65
C GLY A 77 0.80 -26.25 0.76
N THR A 78 0.21 -26.05 1.93
CA THR A 78 -1.16 -26.46 2.25
C THR A 78 -2.14 -25.32 1.98
N ALA A 79 -3.32 -25.67 1.47
CA ALA A 79 -4.37 -24.70 1.24
C ALA A 79 -4.94 -24.17 2.57
N PHE A 80 -5.29 -22.89 2.61
CA PHE A 80 -5.93 -22.24 3.75
C PHE A 80 -7.03 -21.27 3.29
N VAL A 81 -7.93 -20.89 4.20
CA VAL A 81 -9.03 -19.95 3.90
C VAL A 81 -8.72 -18.62 4.58
N TYR A 82 -8.79 -17.54 3.82
CA TYR A 82 -8.52 -16.19 4.32
C TYR A 82 -9.39 -15.18 3.57
N PRO A 83 -9.89 -14.13 4.25
CA PRO A 83 -10.61 -13.08 3.57
C PRO A 83 -9.62 -12.17 2.80
N LEU A 84 -9.81 -12.06 1.48
CA LEU A 84 -9.02 -11.17 0.63
C LEU A 84 -9.87 -9.99 0.15
N VAL A 85 -9.23 -8.83 0.03
CA VAL A 85 -9.81 -7.63 -0.60
C VAL A 85 -9.41 -7.66 -2.05
N LEU A 86 -10.37 -7.90 -2.95
CA LEU A 86 -10.10 -8.08 -4.36
C LEU A 86 -10.69 -6.92 -5.16
N SER A 87 -10.08 -6.64 -6.31
CA SER A 87 -10.66 -5.69 -7.26
C SER A 87 -12.00 -6.23 -7.80
N PRO A 88 -12.92 -5.37 -8.24
CA PRO A 88 -14.19 -5.82 -8.85
C PRO A 88 -13.98 -6.81 -10.00
N ARG A 89 -12.93 -6.60 -10.81
CA ARG A 89 -12.57 -7.46 -11.94
C ARG A 89 -12.11 -8.86 -11.49
N ASP A 90 -11.27 -8.94 -10.46
CA ASP A 90 -10.80 -10.23 -9.94
C ASP A 90 -11.93 -11.04 -9.30
N ILE A 91 -12.89 -10.34 -8.68
CA ILE A 91 -14.11 -10.93 -8.14
C ILE A 91 -14.98 -11.49 -9.28
N GLU A 92 -15.21 -10.71 -10.33
CA GLU A 92 -15.96 -11.17 -11.50
C GLU A 92 -15.33 -12.41 -12.13
N HIS A 93 -14.00 -12.44 -12.28
CA HIS A 93 -13.26 -13.62 -12.74
C HIS A 93 -13.41 -14.81 -11.78
N LEU A 94 -13.32 -14.61 -10.47
CA LEU A 94 -13.55 -15.69 -9.48
C LEU A 94 -14.98 -16.24 -9.53
N LEU A 95 -15.97 -15.40 -9.84
CA LEU A 95 -17.36 -15.81 -9.97
C LEU A 95 -17.62 -16.57 -11.27
N ALA A 96 -17.03 -16.13 -12.39
CA ALA A 96 -17.18 -16.71 -13.72
C ALA A 96 -16.33 -17.96 -13.95
N ASP A 97 -15.02 -17.84 -13.77
CA ASP A 97 -14.01 -18.87 -14.12
C ASP A 97 -13.67 -19.79 -12.93
N GLY A 98 -13.96 -19.33 -11.70
CA GLY A 98 -13.83 -20.13 -10.47
C GLY A 98 -12.45 -20.10 -9.82
N SER A 99 -11.43 -19.55 -10.47
CA SER A 99 -10.08 -19.42 -9.92
C SER A 99 -9.30 -18.23 -10.48
N ILE A 100 -8.41 -17.64 -9.68
CA ILE A 100 -7.42 -16.63 -10.11
C ILE A 100 -6.02 -17.00 -9.60
N ARG A 101 -4.98 -16.61 -10.33
CA ARG A 101 -3.60 -16.71 -9.85
C ARG A 101 -3.17 -15.38 -9.25
N ILE A 102 -2.64 -15.44 -8.03
CA ILE A 102 -2.09 -14.29 -7.33
C ILE A 102 -0.69 -14.61 -6.81
N LYS A 103 0.02 -13.55 -6.45
CA LYS A 103 1.22 -13.60 -5.65
C LYS A 103 0.95 -12.89 -4.33
N TYR A 104 1.26 -13.52 -3.20
CA TYR A 104 0.96 -12.98 -1.88
C TYR A 104 2.15 -13.08 -0.92
N MET A 105 2.13 -12.27 0.15
CA MET A 105 3.14 -12.33 1.21
C MET A 105 2.68 -13.31 2.30
N ALA A 106 3.49 -14.31 2.64
CA ALA A 106 3.15 -15.35 3.62
C ALA A 106 2.72 -14.76 4.99
N ASP A 107 3.43 -13.74 5.46
CA ASP A 107 3.16 -13.11 6.76
C ASP A 107 1.91 -12.21 6.76
N ARG A 108 1.45 -11.78 5.57
CA ARG A 108 0.29 -10.89 5.40
C ARG A 108 -0.45 -11.21 4.09
N PRO A 109 -1.26 -12.29 4.05
CA PRO A 109 -1.91 -12.74 2.82
C PRO A 109 -2.90 -11.75 2.23
N ALA A 110 -3.43 -10.82 3.04
CA ALA A 110 -4.22 -9.69 2.55
C ALA A 110 -3.46 -8.83 1.51
N ARG A 111 -2.13 -8.76 1.59
CA ARG A 111 -1.29 -8.12 0.58
C ARG A 111 -0.97 -9.13 -0.52
N HIS A 112 -1.64 -8.93 -1.65
CA HIS A 112 -1.46 -9.75 -2.83
C HIS A 112 -1.47 -8.89 -4.09
N TRP A 113 -1.03 -9.50 -5.18
CA TRP A 113 -1.00 -8.90 -6.50
C TRP A 113 -1.38 -9.96 -7.54
N PRO A 114 -2.14 -9.62 -8.59
CA PRO A 114 -2.43 -10.54 -9.68
C PRO A 114 -1.15 -11.06 -10.34
N ASP A 115 -1.10 -12.35 -10.65
CA ASP A 115 0.07 -12.94 -11.29
C ASP A 115 0.18 -12.50 -12.76
N GLY A 116 1.37 -12.09 -13.18
CA GLY A 116 1.63 -11.56 -14.54
C GLY A 116 1.27 -10.09 -14.76
N GLU A 117 0.59 -9.42 -13.83
CA GLU A 117 0.41 -7.97 -13.92
C GLU A 117 1.67 -7.21 -13.45
N PRO A 118 2.08 -6.14 -14.16
CA PRO A 118 3.20 -5.33 -13.71
C PRO A 118 2.86 -4.72 -12.34
N LEU A 119 3.83 -4.73 -11.43
CA LEU A 119 3.72 -4.01 -10.16
C LEU A 119 3.40 -2.54 -10.42
N PRO A 120 2.61 -1.89 -9.54
CA PRO A 120 2.21 -0.51 -9.72
C PRO A 120 3.44 0.40 -9.88
N PRO A 121 3.32 1.54 -10.58
CA PRO A 121 4.43 2.47 -10.71
C PRO A 121 4.88 2.91 -9.32
N MET A 122 6.20 2.95 -9.12
CA MET A 122 6.78 3.33 -7.84
C MET A 122 6.49 4.80 -7.55
N ASP A 123 6.23 5.14 -6.29
CA ASP A 123 5.85 6.48 -5.86
C ASP A 123 7.04 7.45 -5.79
N TRP A 124 7.75 7.61 -6.90
CA TRP A 124 8.94 8.47 -7.04
C TRP A 124 8.68 9.92 -6.63
N TYR A 125 7.43 10.38 -6.77
CA TYR A 125 7.04 11.72 -6.35
C TYR A 125 7.24 11.95 -4.85
N LEU A 126 7.09 10.92 -4.01
CA LEU A 126 7.32 11.03 -2.56
C LEU A 126 8.80 11.25 -2.25
N LEU A 127 9.69 10.57 -2.97
CA LEU A 127 11.14 10.78 -2.83
C LEU A 127 11.54 12.18 -3.29
N VAL A 128 11.03 12.63 -4.45
CA VAL A 128 11.30 13.97 -4.98
C VAL A 128 10.78 15.04 -4.01
N LEU A 129 9.56 14.89 -3.50
CA LEU A 129 8.95 15.82 -2.56
C LEU A 129 9.71 15.85 -1.22
N ALA A 130 10.12 14.69 -0.70
CA ALA A 130 10.97 14.61 0.49
C ALA A 130 12.29 15.36 0.28
N GLY A 131 12.94 15.18 -0.88
CA GLY A 131 14.16 15.88 -1.25
C GLY A 131 13.98 17.38 -1.35
N LEU A 132 12.90 17.85 -1.99
CA LEU A 132 12.59 19.28 -2.11
C LEU A 132 12.32 19.92 -0.74
N LEU A 133 11.46 19.31 0.08
CA LEU A 133 11.13 19.82 1.41
C LEU A 133 12.35 19.80 2.35
N GLY A 134 13.15 18.73 2.30
CA GLY A 134 14.42 18.65 3.01
C GLY A 134 15.42 19.72 2.55
N GLY A 135 15.51 19.97 1.24
CA GLY A 135 16.34 21.03 0.67
C GLY A 135 15.92 22.42 1.15
N VAL A 136 14.61 22.72 1.13
CA VAL A 136 14.06 23.98 1.65
C VAL A 136 14.33 24.12 3.15
N PHE A 137 14.19 23.02 3.92
CA PHE A 137 14.54 23.01 5.34
C PHE A 137 16.02 23.35 5.56
N VAL A 138 16.94 22.72 4.83
CA VAL A 138 18.39 23.01 4.94
C VAL A 138 18.71 24.46 4.55
N LEU A 139 18.11 24.97 3.47
CA LEU A 139 18.25 26.38 3.08
C LEU A 139 17.73 27.32 4.17
N SER A 140 16.61 26.97 4.80
CA SER A 140 16.04 27.75 5.90
C SER A 140 16.95 27.79 7.13
N LEU A 141 17.80 26.78 7.36
CA LEU A 141 18.80 26.78 8.43
C LEU A 141 19.99 27.70 8.11
N ARG A 142 20.35 27.81 6.82
CA ARG A 142 21.44 28.66 6.33
C ARG A 142 21.07 30.14 6.24
N ALA A 143 19.80 30.44 5.93
CA ALA A 143 19.24 31.79 6.05
C ALA A 143 19.09 32.15 7.53
N ARG A 144 20.18 32.62 8.14
CA ARG A 144 20.19 33.17 9.50
C ARG A 144 19.51 34.52 9.56
#